data_AF-A0A926KYX7-F1
#
_entry.id   AF-A0A926KYX7-F1
#
_cell.length_a   1.000
_cell.length_b   1.000
_cell.length_c   1.000
_cell.angle_alpha   90.00
_cell.angle_beta   90.00
_cell.angle_gamma   90.00
#
_symmetry.space_group_name_H-M   'P 1'
#
loop_
_entity.id
_entity.type
_entity.pdbx_description
1 polymer ?
#
loop_
_entity_poly.entity_id
_entity_poly.type
_entity_poly.pdbx_seq_one_letter_code
_entity_poly.pdbx_strand_id
1 'polypeptide(L)'
;MGVRRQGAVVAVEWDRVGQPGFDRIVEALVHRMYDASARVEVVNGRGGDKGIDIKVTHGTRVRIFQLKYYMDGFPTTAHKGRRKSIKQSFTRAMQHQPWEWILVVPCTLSTAEREFVTSLASGQAVRVEVWDRAKLDGLLAAHADLEASFTRDQLYEAAKVYGQERALLKDGVRDVTARVTALGHQADGLDDHWTVDFARQGKTVVHTLRAKHPRAHEVSPIKITLAGSGPLAPDLAQAVRRSLGFGLPEEVVLPREAVESLTVSGPAWLSGVHGASKCGGSRLRQPHWPRWRWRSSSSTASTSPPATRARRRMWGAAVSAGRSRWTWPAAACS
;
A
#
# COMPACT_ATOMS: atom_id res chain seq x y z
N MET A 1 20.79 -41.02 6.68
CA MET A 1 21.18 -40.16 5.53
C MET A 1 20.58 -38.77 5.74
N GLY A 2 21.34 -37.69 5.56
CA GLY A 2 20.83 -36.33 5.72
C GLY A 2 20.25 -35.78 4.42
N VAL A 3 18.97 -35.41 4.42
CA VAL A 3 18.33 -34.75 3.27
C VAL A 3 18.86 -33.32 3.15
N ARG A 4 19.79 -33.07 2.23
CA ARG A 4 20.15 -31.71 1.83
C ARG A 4 18.92 -31.08 1.16
N ARG A 5 18.28 -30.11 1.81
CA ARG A 5 17.35 -29.21 1.12
C ARG A 5 18.13 -28.43 0.07
N GLN A 6 17.93 -28.77 -1.20
CA GLN A 6 18.26 -27.86 -2.29
C GLN A 6 17.30 -26.69 -2.18
N GLY A 7 17.78 -25.57 -1.63
CA GLY A 7 17.07 -24.30 -1.77
C GLY A 7 17.04 -23.95 -3.25
N ALA A 8 15.87 -23.61 -3.78
CA ALA A 8 15.78 -23.07 -5.12
C ALA A 8 16.47 -21.69 -5.12
N VAL A 9 17.53 -21.55 -5.91
CA VAL A 9 18.22 -20.26 -6.09
C VAL A 9 17.28 -19.37 -6.91
N VAL A 10 16.85 -18.24 -6.34
CA VAL A 10 15.86 -17.35 -6.97
C VAL A 10 16.61 -16.37 -7.88
N ALA A 11 17.03 -16.86 -9.03
CA ALA A 11 17.76 -16.06 -10.02
C ALA A 11 16.95 -14.81 -10.41
N VAL A 12 17.61 -13.66 -10.45
CA VAL A 12 16.97 -12.37 -10.71
C VAL A 12 16.38 -12.34 -12.14
N GLU A 13 15.11 -11.96 -12.24
CA GLU A 13 14.42 -11.68 -13.50
C GLU A 13 14.85 -10.30 -14.03
N TRP A 14 16.10 -10.23 -14.51
CA TRP A 14 16.75 -8.99 -14.98
C TRP A 14 15.93 -8.21 -16.01
N ASP A 15 15.14 -8.90 -16.84
CA ASP A 15 14.21 -8.32 -17.81
C ASP A 15 13.10 -7.48 -17.17
N ARG A 16 12.57 -7.92 -16.01
CA ARG A 16 11.53 -7.20 -15.25
C ARG A 16 12.10 -6.07 -14.41
N VAL A 17 13.36 -6.19 -13.99
CA VAL A 17 14.08 -5.17 -13.21
C VAL A 17 14.31 -3.89 -14.03
N GLY A 18 14.63 -4.02 -15.32
CA GLY A 18 14.96 -2.89 -16.19
C GLY A 18 16.29 -2.21 -15.83
N GLN A 19 16.78 -1.32 -16.70
CA GLN A 19 18.06 -0.64 -16.47
C GLN A 19 18.14 0.06 -15.08
N PRO A 20 17.17 0.89 -14.65
CA PRO A 20 17.30 1.62 -13.37
C PRO A 20 17.23 0.73 -12.13
N GLY A 21 16.87 -0.55 -12.27
CA GLY A 21 16.99 -1.54 -11.20
C GLY A 21 18.30 -2.32 -11.30
N PHE A 22 18.73 -2.70 -12.51
CA PHE A 22 20.02 -3.36 -12.75
C PHE A 22 21.18 -2.50 -12.24
N ASP A 23 21.16 -1.20 -12.56
CA ASP A 23 22.17 -0.24 -12.11
C ASP A 23 22.25 -0.23 -10.57
N ARG A 24 21.10 -0.09 -9.88
CA ARG A 24 21.02 -0.12 -8.40
C ARG A 24 21.42 -1.45 -7.76
N ILE A 25 21.11 -2.59 -8.38
CA ILE A 25 21.52 -3.92 -7.89
C ILE A 25 23.03 -4.07 -7.97
N VAL A 26 23.64 -3.67 -9.10
CA VAL A 26 25.09 -3.74 -9.32
C VAL A 26 25.82 -2.74 -8.41
N GLU A 27 25.31 -1.52 -8.25
CA GLU A 27 25.83 -0.54 -7.28
C GLU A 27 25.87 -1.10 -5.85
N ALA A 28 24.74 -1.65 -5.37
CA ALA A 28 24.65 -2.19 -4.02
C ALA A 28 25.52 -3.45 -3.81
N LEU A 29 25.65 -4.29 -4.85
CA LEU A 29 26.54 -5.45 -4.87
C LEU A 29 28.02 -5.03 -4.82
N VAL A 30 28.44 -4.05 -5.63
CA VAL A 30 29.81 -3.53 -5.65
C VAL A 30 30.16 -2.82 -4.34
N HIS A 31 29.23 -2.08 -3.74
CA HIS A 31 29.40 -1.60 -2.36
C HIS A 31 29.61 -2.78 -1.40
N ARG A 32 28.68 -3.75 -1.33
CA ARG A 32 28.77 -4.87 -0.39
C ARG A 32 30.09 -5.66 -0.50
N MET A 33 30.63 -5.82 -1.71
CA MET A 33 31.88 -6.55 -1.95
C MET A 33 33.15 -5.78 -1.57
N TYR A 34 33.14 -4.44 -1.59
CA TYR A 34 34.36 -3.63 -1.52
C TYR A 34 34.42 -2.60 -0.39
N ASP A 35 33.29 -2.11 0.13
CA ASP A 35 33.22 -0.99 1.09
C ASP A 35 34.09 -1.19 2.35
N ALA A 36 34.21 -2.44 2.82
CA ALA A 36 35.06 -2.83 3.95
C ALA A 36 36.59 -2.77 3.68
N SER A 37 37.02 -2.49 2.45
CA SER A 37 38.44 -2.50 2.04
C SER A 37 38.85 -1.39 1.06
N ALA A 38 37.89 -0.75 0.39
CA ALA A 38 38.14 0.20 -0.70
C ALA A 38 37.03 1.26 -0.76
N ARG A 39 37.40 2.48 -1.15
CA ARG A 39 36.45 3.57 -1.35
C ARG A 39 35.68 3.35 -2.65
N VAL A 40 34.37 3.16 -2.55
CA VAL A 40 33.44 3.01 -3.67
C VAL A 40 32.79 4.36 -3.99
N GLU A 41 32.78 4.73 -5.27
CA GLU A 41 32.24 5.99 -5.79
C GLU A 41 31.31 5.71 -6.98
N VAL A 42 30.00 5.86 -6.78
CA VAL A 42 29.00 5.83 -7.86
C VAL A 42 29.00 7.17 -8.58
N VAL A 43 29.23 7.17 -9.89
CA VAL A 43 29.39 8.35 -10.73
C VAL A 43 28.07 8.64 -11.46
N ASN A 44 27.24 9.48 -10.84
CA ASN A 44 25.97 9.91 -11.44
C ASN A 44 26.22 10.67 -12.76
N GLY A 45 25.81 10.07 -13.90
CA GLY A 45 26.14 10.54 -15.25
C GLY A 45 25.59 11.90 -15.70
N ARG A 46 24.99 12.69 -14.80
CA ARG A 46 24.51 14.07 -15.04
C ARG A 46 25.66 15.09 -15.18
N GLY A 47 26.52 14.87 -16.17
CA GLY A 47 27.65 15.76 -16.48
C GLY A 47 28.48 15.37 -17.71
N GLY A 48 28.01 14.42 -18.53
CA GLY A 48 28.80 13.77 -19.58
C GLY A 48 29.51 12.53 -19.02
N ASP A 49 29.29 11.37 -19.64
CA ASP A 49 29.77 10.10 -19.13
C ASP A 49 31.28 9.92 -19.38
N LYS A 50 32.07 9.85 -18.30
CA LYS A 50 33.52 9.60 -18.37
C LYS A 50 33.89 8.12 -18.63
N GLY A 51 32.92 7.30 -19.07
CA GLY A 51 33.08 5.85 -19.21
C GLY A 51 33.22 5.12 -17.87
N ILE A 52 32.64 5.69 -16.82
CA ILE A 52 32.64 5.19 -15.44
C ILE A 52 31.22 5.36 -14.90
N ASP A 53 30.63 4.29 -14.39
CA ASP A 53 29.41 4.36 -13.59
C ASP A 53 29.72 4.05 -12.11
N ILE A 54 30.67 3.13 -11.83
CA ILE A 54 31.21 2.92 -10.48
C ILE A 54 32.75 2.87 -10.52
N LYS A 55 33.39 3.59 -9.60
CA LYS A 55 34.84 3.58 -9.38
C LYS A 55 35.14 3.03 -7.98
N VAL A 56 36.06 2.08 -7.87
CA VAL A 56 36.51 1.49 -6.60
C VAL A 56 38.00 1.76 -6.45
N THR A 57 38.41 2.36 -5.34
CA THR A 57 39.80 2.80 -5.10
C THR A 57 40.36 2.11 -3.86
N HIS A 58 41.38 1.26 -4.04
CA HIS A 58 42.08 0.55 -2.97
C HIS A 58 43.56 0.97 -2.96
N GLY A 59 43.95 1.83 -2.02
CA GLY A 59 45.25 2.50 -2.05
C GLY A 59 45.45 3.27 -3.36
N THR A 60 46.53 2.96 -4.08
CA THR A 60 46.82 3.53 -5.40
C THR A 60 46.12 2.81 -6.57
N ARG A 61 45.47 1.66 -6.34
CA ARG A 61 44.82 0.89 -7.42
C ARG A 61 43.38 1.33 -7.61
N VAL A 62 43.07 1.81 -8.82
CA VAL A 62 41.71 2.11 -9.28
C VAL A 62 41.16 0.93 -10.07
N ARG A 63 39.95 0.50 -9.72
CA ARG A 63 39.10 -0.39 -10.51
C ARG A 63 37.89 0.41 -11.01
N ILE A 64 37.51 0.20 -12.27
CA ILE A 64 36.33 0.83 -12.88
C ILE A 64 35.33 -0.25 -13.29
N PHE A 65 34.07 -0.05 -12.95
CA PHE A 65 32.94 -0.81 -13.50
C PHE A 65 32.23 0.07 -14.53
N GLN A 66 32.03 -0.49 -15.72
CA GLN A 66 31.12 0.03 -16.72
C GLN A 66 29.94 -0.93 -16.86
N LEU A 67 28.78 -0.48 -16.42
CA LEU A 67 27.49 -1.11 -16.58
C LEU A 67 26.99 -0.87 -18.01
N LYS A 68 26.41 -1.89 -18.65
CA LYS A 68 25.66 -1.77 -19.90
C LYS A 68 24.45 -2.71 -19.86
N TYR A 69 23.25 -2.15 -19.72
CA TYR A 69 22.01 -2.91 -19.74
C TYR A 69 21.67 -3.39 -21.17
N TYR A 70 22.28 -4.52 -21.58
CA TYR A 70 22.04 -5.19 -22.85
C TYR A 70 21.55 -6.63 -22.57
N MET A 71 20.27 -6.90 -22.82
CA MET A 71 19.66 -8.23 -22.56
C MET A 71 20.05 -9.27 -23.63
N ASP A 72 20.23 -8.84 -24.87
CA ASP A 72 20.53 -9.67 -26.06
C ASP A 72 22.00 -9.51 -26.51
N GLY A 73 22.91 -9.29 -25.56
CA GLY A 73 24.34 -9.18 -25.81
C GLY A 73 24.71 -8.04 -26.76
N PHE A 74 25.72 -8.25 -27.59
CA PHE A 74 26.23 -7.32 -28.60
C PHE A 74 26.87 -8.05 -29.80
N PRO A 75 26.10 -8.86 -30.56
CA PRO A 75 26.58 -9.55 -31.75
C PRO A 75 27.07 -8.59 -32.84
N THR A 76 28.07 -9.04 -33.61
CA THR A 76 28.76 -8.27 -34.67
C THR A 76 27.85 -7.82 -35.81
N THR A 77 26.80 -8.57 -36.11
CA THR A 77 25.86 -8.32 -37.22
C THR A 77 24.76 -7.35 -36.82
N ALA A 78 23.92 -7.71 -35.86
CA ALA A 78 22.71 -6.97 -35.50
C ALA A 78 22.96 -5.69 -34.68
N HIS A 79 24.01 -5.65 -33.85
CA HIS A 79 24.13 -4.63 -32.79
C HIS A 79 25.50 -3.91 -32.77
N LYS A 80 26.01 -3.54 -33.96
CA LYS A 80 27.27 -2.80 -34.16
C LYS A 80 27.44 -1.57 -33.24
N GLY A 81 26.34 -0.86 -32.95
CA GLY A 81 26.33 0.29 -32.03
C GLY A 81 26.71 -0.06 -30.58
N ARG A 82 26.31 -1.24 -30.06
CA ARG A 82 26.64 -1.69 -28.71
C ARG A 82 28.15 -1.89 -28.55
N ARG A 83 28.81 -2.60 -29.48
CA ARG A 83 30.28 -2.76 -29.50
C ARG A 83 31.02 -1.42 -29.60
N LYS A 84 30.52 -0.47 -30.41
CA LYS A 84 31.08 0.89 -30.50
C LYS A 84 30.99 1.62 -29.14
N SER A 85 29.83 1.58 -28.49
CA SER A 85 29.62 2.20 -27.16
C SER A 85 30.52 1.59 -26.08
N ILE A 86 30.69 0.26 -26.06
CA ILE A 86 31.61 -0.42 -25.15
C ILE A 86 33.05 0.07 -25.37
N LYS A 87 33.54 0.10 -26.62
CA LYS A 87 34.90 0.58 -26.94
C LYS A 87 35.09 2.05 -26.54
N GLN A 88 34.12 2.92 -26.83
CA GLN A 88 34.17 4.34 -26.42
C GLN A 88 34.14 4.51 -24.89
N SER A 89 33.47 3.63 -24.16
CA SER A 89 33.44 3.63 -22.70
C SER A 89 34.80 3.22 -22.12
N PHE A 90 35.37 2.12 -22.62
CA PHE A 90 36.72 1.67 -22.28
C PHE A 90 37.78 2.76 -22.54
N THR A 91 37.81 3.37 -23.74
CA THR A 91 38.76 4.43 -24.07
C THR A 91 38.69 5.65 -23.13
N ARG A 92 37.50 6.00 -22.62
CA ARG A 92 37.34 7.07 -21.63
C ARG A 92 37.78 6.65 -20.24
N ALA A 93 37.42 5.43 -19.81
CA ALA A 93 37.90 4.86 -18.55
C ALA A 93 39.45 4.83 -18.45
N MET A 94 40.16 4.58 -19.55
CA MET A 94 41.63 4.58 -19.55
C MET A 94 42.27 5.94 -19.20
N GLN A 95 41.54 7.05 -19.34
CA GLN A 95 42.02 8.37 -18.90
C GLN A 95 42.24 8.44 -17.38
N HIS A 96 41.63 7.52 -16.63
CA HIS A 96 41.75 7.39 -15.18
C HIS A 96 42.79 6.33 -14.73
N GLN A 97 43.58 5.79 -15.68
CA GLN A 97 44.64 4.80 -15.44
C GLN A 97 44.23 3.62 -14.52
N PRO A 98 43.09 2.95 -14.79
CA PRO A 98 42.65 1.83 -13.98
C PRO A 98 43.63 0.65 -14.05
N TRP A 99 43.85 0.00 -12.92
CA TRP A 99 44.52 -1.30 -12.84
C TRP A 99 43.60 -2.42 -13.35
N GLU A 100 42.28 -2.26 -13.20
CA GLU A 100 41.28 -3.20 -13.69
C GLU A 100 40.00 -2.49 -14.17
N TRP A 101 39.47 -2.91 -15.30
CA TRP A 101 38.21 -2.42 -15.87
C TRP A 101 37.25 -3.59 -16.10
N ILE A 102 36.03 -3.46 -15.61
CA ILE A 102 35.04 -4.54 -15.59
C ILE A 102 33.79 -4.11 -16.35
N LEU A 103 33.45 -4.85 -17.40
CA LEU A 103 32.17 -4.69 -18.09
C LEU A 103 31.09 -5.51 -17.36
N VAL A 104 30.01 -4.86 -16.92
CA VAL A 104 28.88 -5.53 -16.25
C VAL A 104 27.66 -5.56 -17.18
N VAL A 105 27.08 -6.74 -17.41
CA VAL A 105 25.93 -6.95 -18.30
C VAL A 105 24.93 -7.98 -17.74
N PRO A 106 23.61 -7.79 -17.91
CA PRO A 106 22.57 -8.69 -17.39
C PRO A 106 22.34 -9.96 -18.22
N CYS A 107 23.17 -10.20 -19.25
CA CYS A 107 23.06 -11.32 -20.18
C CYS A 107 24.26 -12.27 -20.11
N THR A 108 24.12 -13.48 -20.64
CA THR A 108 25.24 -14.40 -20.86
C THR A 108 25.91 -14.07 -22.19
N LEU A 109 27.22 -13.81 -22.19
CA LEU A 109 27.96 -13.53 -23.43
C LEU A 109 28.40 -14.81 -24.16
N SER A 110 28.32 -14.78 -25.49
CA SER A 110 29.00 -15.75 -26.35
C SER A 110 30.53 -15.56 -26.34
N THR A 111 31.26 -16.58 -26.79
CA THR A 111 32.74 -16.56 -26.85
C THR A 111 33.25 -15.34 -27.62
N ALA A 112 32.73 -15.09 -28.83
CA ALA A 112 33.11 -13.97 -29.70
C ALA A 112 32.67 -12.58 -29.18
N GLU A 113 31.92 -12.51 -28.10
CA GLU A 113 31.62 -11.28 -27.35
C GLU A 113 32.58 -11.10 -26.19
N ARG A 114 32.88 -12.17 -25.44
CA ARG A 114 33.89 -12.15 -24.37
C ARG A 114 35.28 -11.84 -24.93
N GLU A 115 35.68 -12.50 -26.01
CA GLU A 115 36.93 -12.25 -26.75
C GLU A 115 37.05 -10.79 -27.21
N PHE A 116 35.94 -10.23 -27.72
CA PHE A 116 35.92 -8.81 -28.11
C PHE A 116 36.19 -7.90 -26.93
N VAL A 117 35.58 -8.16 -25.76
CA VAL A 117 35.81 -7.34 -24.56
C VAL A 117 37.23 -7.51 -24.03
N THR A 118 37.76 -8.73 -23.94
CA THR A 118 39.14 -8.96 -23.48
C THR A 118 40.17 -8.38 -24.45
N SER A 119 39.89 -8.37 -25.77
CA SER A 119 40.79 -7.76 -26.77
C SER A 119 40.98 -6.24 -26.61
N LEU A 120 40.11 -5.55 -25.87
CA LEU A 120 40.24 -4.11 -25.61
C LEU A 120 41.51 -3.78 -24.80
N ALA A 121 41.98 -4.71 -23.97
CA ALA A 121 43.22 -4.58 -23.20
C ALA A 121 44.51 -4.78 -24.02
N SER A 122 44.41 -5.14 -25.31
CA SER A 122 45.58 -5.47 -26.12
C SER A 122 46.54 -4.28 -26.22
N GLY A 123 47.80 -4.49 -25.81
CA GLY A 123 48.82 -3.45 -25.73
C GLY A 123 48.71 -2.49 -24.53
N GLN A 124 47.88 -2.80 -23.52
CA GLN A 124 47.66 -1.94 -22.36
C GLN A 124 47.90 -2.67 -21.03
N ALA A 125 48.40 -1.95 -20.02
CA ALA A 125 48.70 -2.50 -18.69
C ALA A 125 47.47 -2.57 -17.75
N VAL A 126 46.30 -2.91 -18.30
CA VAL A 126 45.01 -2.96 -17.59
C VAL A 126 44.43 -4.37 -17.64
N ARG A 127 43.92 -4.86 -16.50
CA ARG A 127 43.13 -6.11 -16.45
C ARG A 127 41.71 -5.84 -16.95
N VAL A 128 41.16 -6.73 -17.76
CA VAL A 128 39.75 -6.66 -18.20
C VAL A 128 38.99 -7.90 -17.76
N GLU A 129 37.92 -7.71 -16.98
CA GLU A 129 36.97 -8.76 -16.57
C GLU A 129 35.58 -8.48 -17.18
N VAL A 130 34.76 -9.51 -17.31
CA VAL A 130 33.33 -9.40 -17.62
C VAL A 130 32.53 -9.99 -16.47
N TRP A 131 31.61 -9.21 -15.92
CA TRP A 131 30.55 -9.69 -15.03
C TRP A 131 29.28 -9.84 -15.86
N ASP A 132 29.11 -11.04 -16.42
CA ASP A 132 27.91 -11.47 -17.13
C ASP A 132 26.84 -12.00 -16.16
N ARG A 133 25.68 -12.42 -16.69
CA ARG A 133 24.59 -12.98 -15.88
C ARG A 133 25.06 -14.10 -14.95
N ALA A 134 25.86 -15.05 -15.43
CA ALA A 134 26.28 -16.19 -14.61
C ALA A 134 27.21 -15.76 -13.46
N LYS A 135 28.07 -14.76 -13.70
CA LYS A 135 28.89 -14.13 -12.66
C LYS A 135 28.02 -13.34 -11.66
N LEU A 136 27.03 -12.57 -12.14
CA LEU A 136 26.13 -11.78 -11.29
C LEU A 136 25.23 -12.65 -10.43
N ASP A 137 24.55 -13.63 -11.02
CA ASP A 137 23.66 -14.56 -10.30
C ASP A 137 24.47 -15.34 -9.22
N GLY A 138 25.73 -15.72 -9.50
CA GLY A 138 26.62 -16.35 -8.52
C GLY A 138 27.16 -15.42 -7.41
N LEU A 139 27.36 -14.13 -7.71
CA LEU A 139 27.74 -13.12 -6.70
C LEU A 139 26.55 -12.74 -5.80
N LEU A 140 25.33 -12.69 -6.35
CA LEU A 140 24.11 -12.44 -5.59
C LEU A 140 23.77 -13.59 -4.64
N ALA A 141 23.93 -14.85 -5.08
CA ALA A 141 23.75 -16.02 -4.22
C ALA A 141 24.73 -16.07 -3.03
N ALA A 142 25.89 -15.42 -3.12
CA ALA A 142 26.82 -15.23 -2.00
C ALA A 142 26.41 -14.10 -1.04
N HIS A 143 25.42 -13.29 -1.42
CA HIS A 143 24.90 -12.13 -0.71
C HIS A 143 23.36 -12.17 -0.67
N ALA A 144 22.81 -13.29 -0.21
CA ALA A 144 21.37 -13.60 -0.27
C ALA A 144 20.46 -12.58 0.46
N ASP A 145 20.99 -11.75 1.37
CA ASP A 145 20.24 -10.64 1.97
C ASP A 145 19.99 -9.49 0.97
N LEU A 146 20.93 -9.30 0.02
CA LEU A 146 20.79 -8.38 -1.10
C LEU A 146 19.74 -8.90 -2.09
N GLU A 147 19.85 -10.18 -2.48
CA GLU A 147 18.88 -10.90 -3.32
C GLU A 147 17.46 -10.78 -2.74
N ALA A 148 17.30 -11.06 -1.45
CA ALA A 148 16.04 -10.94 -0.73
C ALA A 148 15.48 -9.51 -0.69
N SER A 149 16.33 -8.47 -0.63
CA SER A 149 15.85 -7.08 -0.65
C SER A 149 15.22 -6.68 -1.99
N PHE A 150 15.85 -7.05 -3.12
CA PHE A 150 15.37 -6.65 -4.45
C PHE A 150 14.22 -7.53 -4.95
N THR A 151 14.21 -8.83 -4.62
CA THR A 151 13.08 -9.72 -4.92
C THR A 151 11.83 -9.38 -4.10
N ARG A 152 11.97 -8.82 -2.89
CA ARG A 152 10.84 -8.38 -2.07
C ARG A 152 10.03 -7.25 -2.71
N ASP A 153 10.67 -6.29 -3.36
CA ASP A 153 9.99 -5.21 -4.08
C ASP A 153 9.25 -5.73 -5.33
N GLN A 154 9.86 -6.68 -6.05
CA GLN A 154 9.18 -7.40 -7.15
C GLN A 154 7.95 -8.15 -6.65
N LEU A 155 8.05 -8.88 -5.54
CA LEU A 155 6.93 -9.59 -4.92
C LEU A 155 5.85 -8.63 -4.40
N TYR A 156 6.21 -7.43 -3.95
CA TYR A 156 5.24 -6.41 -3.52
C TYR A 156 4.46 -5.83 -4.72
N GLU A 157 5.14 -5.45 -5.80
CA GLU A 157 4.46 -4.99 -7.02
C GLU A 157 3.66 -6.11 -7.71
N ALA A 158 4.14 -7.36 -7.68
CA ALA A 158 3.38 -8.53 -8.13
C ALA A 158 2.14 -8.79 -7.25
N ALA A 159 2.25 -8.68 -5.92
CA ALA A 159 1.11 -8.80 -4.99
C ALA A 159 0.09 -7.66 -5.16
N LYS A 160 0.55 -6.45 -5.53
CA LYS A 160 -0.28 -5.29 -5.89
C LYS A 160 -1.03 -5.51 -7.21
N VAL A 161 -0.39 -6.08 -8.23
CA VAL A 161 -1.05 -6.54 -9.47
C VAL A 161 -2.06 -7.66 -9.20
N TYR A 162 -1.70 -8.66 -8.38
CA TYR A 162 -2.62 -9.71 -7.94
C TYR A 162 -3.81 -9.16 -7.13
N GLY A 163 -3.58 -8.12 -6.32
CA GLY A 163 -4.63 -7.37 -5.64
C GLY A 163 -5.58 -6.62 -6.60
N GLN A 164 -5.09 -6.24 -7.79
CA GLN A 164 -5.90 -5.70 -8.88
C GLN A 164 -6.63 -6.81 -9.67
N GLU A 165 -6.03 -7.98 -9.93
CA GLU A 165 -6.74 -9.12 -10.52
C GLU A 165 -7.94 -9.54 -9.65
N ARG A 166 -7.75 -9.65 -8.32
CA ARG A 166 -8.85 -9.92 -7.38
C ARG A 166 -9.81 -8.75 -7.20
N ALA A 167 -9.48 -7.56 -7.72
CA ALA A 167 -10.42 -6.45 -7.84
C ALA A 167 -11.37 -6.61 -9.05
N LEU A 168 -10.97 -7.36 -10.08
CA LEU A 168 -11.80 -7.67 -11.26
C LEU A 168 -12.82 -8.79 -11.00
N LEU A 169 -12.75 -9.49 -9.86
CA LEU A 169 -13.62 -10.61 -9.48
C LEU A 169 -13.62 -11.72 -10.56
N LYS A 170 -12.42 -12.18 -10.92
CA LYS A 170 -12.16 -13.15 -12.00
C LYS A 170 -12.89 -14.49 -11.76
N ASP A 171 -12.96 -14.93 -10.50
CA ASP A 171 -13.73 -16.11 -10.07
C ASP A 171 -15.15 -15.75 -9.59
N GLY A 172 -15.65 -14.57 -9.99
CA GLY A 172 -16.99 -14.07 -9.73
C GLY A 172 -17.37 -14.06 -8.25
N VAL A 173 -18.45 -14.77 -7.91
CA VAL A 173 -18.99 -14.83 -6.54
C VAL A 173 -18.00 -15.49 -5.56
N ARG A 174 -17.07 -16.34 -6.02
CA ARG A 174 -16.04 -16.94 -5.15
C ARG A 174 -15.05 -15.89 -4.66
N ASP A 175 -14.60 -15.00 -5.55
CA ASP A 175 -13.77 -13.85 -5.19
C ASP A 175 -14.50 -12.88 -4.25
N VAL A 176 -15.78 -12.57 -4.53
CA VAL A 176 -16.62 -11.74 -3.63
C VAL A 176 -16.68 -12.37 -2.22
N THR A 177 -16.98 -13.66 -2.13
CA THR A 177 -17.08 -14.40 -0.87
C THR A 177 -15.75 -14.38 -0.11
N ALA A 178 -14.64 -14.66 -0.79
CA ALA A 178 -13.31 -14.66 -0.18
C ALA A 178 -12.89 -13.27 0.31
N ARG A 179 -13.22 -12.20 -0.41
CA ARG A 179 -12.94 -10.81 0.00
C ARG A 179 -13.83 -10.34 1.14
N VAL A 180 -15.11 -10.71 1.16
CA VAL A 180 -16.03 -10.45 2.29
C VAL A 180 -15.56 -11.19 3.54
N THR A 181 -15.15 -12.45 3.42
CA THR A 181 -14.62 -13.25 4.55
C THR A 181 -13.33 -12.66 5.10
N ALA A 182 -12.37 -12.30 4.24
CA ALA A 182 -11.12 -11.66 4.67
C ALA A 182 -11.34 -10.30 5.35
N LEU A 183 -12.27 -9.48 4.84
CA LEU A 183 -12.66 -8.22 5.47
C LEU A 183 -13.40 -8.44 6.80
N GLY A 184 -14.18 -9.52 6.91
CA GLY A 184 -14.77 -9.97 8.18
C GLY A 184 -13.71 -10.28 9.23
N HIS A 185 -12.68 -11.07 8.89
CA HIS A 185 -11.56 -11.34 9.79
C HIS A 185 -10.76 -10.08 10.17
N GLN A 186 -10.68 -9.07 9.30
CA GLN A 186 -10.10 -7.77 9.64
C GLN A 186 -10.99 -6.96 10.60
N ALA A 187 -12.32 -6.98 10.42
CA ALA A 187 -13.27 -6.37 11.36
C ALA A 187 -13.26 -7.05 12.74
N ASP A 188 -13.13 -8.38 12.76
CA ASP A 188 -12.90 -9.17 13.98
C ASP A 188 -11.53 -8.90 14.63
N GLY A 189 -10.64 -8.13 14.00
CA GLY A 189 -9.36 -7.69 14.58
C GLY A 189 -9.37 -6.31 15.26
N LEU A 190 -10.51 -5.59 15.27
CA LEU A 190 -10.55 -4.16 15.67
C LEU A 190 -10.70 -3.90 17.18
N ASP A 191 -11.27 -4.85 17.93
CA ASP A 191 -11.53 -4.76 19.39
C ASP A 191 -11.80 -6.16 19.95
N ASP A 192 -11.42 -6.47 21.18
CA ASP A 192 -11.53 -7.82 21.75
C ASP A 192 -12.96 -8.26 22.09
N HIS A 193 -13.90 -7.31 22.21
CA HIS A 193 -15.25 -7.54 22.72
C HIS A 193 -16.33 -7.34 21.66
N TRP A 194 -16.06 -6.52 20.65
CA TRP A 194 -17.00 -6.11 19.61
C TRP A 194 -16.48 -6.38 18.19
N THR A 195 -17.43 -6.51 17.26
CA THR A 195 -17.17 -6.63 15.82
C THR A 195 -18.36 -6.06 15.03
N VAL A 196 -18.23 -5.93 13.71
CA VAL A 196 -19.26 -5.39 12.81
C VAL A 196 -19.53 -6.33 11.66
N ASP A 197 -20.74 -6.89 11.64
CA ASP A 197 -21.26 -7.57 10.45
C ASP A 197 -21.74 -6.50 9.44
N PHE A 198 -21.24 -6.56 8.21
CA PHE A 198 -21.59 -5.60 7.15
C PHE A 198 -22.39 -6.26 6.02
N ALA A 199 -23.42 -5.55 5.52
CA ALA A 199 -24.25 -6.01 4.41
C ALA A 199 -24.49 -4.87 3.41
N ARG A 200 -24.31 -5.15 2.11
CA ARG A 200 -24.64 -4.20 1.04
C ARG A 200 -26.10 -4.34 0.62
N GLN A 201 -26.84 -3.23 0.59
CA GLN A 201 -28.21 -3.14 0.11
C GLN A 201 -28.27 -2.05 -0.98
N GLY A 202 -28.18 -2.46 -2.26
CA GLY A 202 -28.11 -1.56 -3.40
C GLY A 202 -26.87 -0.65 -3.39
N LYS A 203 -27.08 0.66 -3.15
CA LYS A 203 -26.03 1.66 -2.95
C LYS A 203 -25.64 1.89 -1.48
N THR A 204 -26.34 1.27 -0.53
CA THR A 204 -26.10 1.46 0.91
C THR A 204 -25.23 0.34 1.47
N VAL A 205 -24.20 0.67 2.25
CA VAL A 205 -23.56 -0.29 3.18
C VAL A 205 -24.23 -0.15 4.54
N VAL A 206 -24.58 -1.29 5.14
CA VAL A 206 -25.31 -1.37 6.40
C VAL A 206 -24.47 -2.13 7.41
N HIS A 207 -24.06 -1.44 8.46
CA HIS A 207 -23.26 -1.99 9.54
C HIS A 207 -24.17 -2.49 10.66
N THR A 208 -23.81 -3.63 11.24
CA THR A 208 -24.51 -4.26 12.37
C THR A 208 -23.49 -4.60 13.43
N LEU A 209 -23.44 -3.82 14.50
CA LEU A 209 -22.59 -4.08 15.66
C LEU A 209 -23.03 -5.39 16.33
N ARG A 210 -22.07 -6.26 16.62
CA ARG A 210 -22.27 -7.56 17.27
C ARG A 210 -21.25 -7.73 18.41
N ALA A 211 -21.74 -8.17 19.56
CA ALA A 211 -20.89 -8.64 20.66
C ALA A 211 -20.21 -9.97 20.27
N LYS A 212 -18.91 -10.10 20.55
CA LYS A 212 -18.15 -11.35 20.34
C LYS A 212 -18.44 -12.40 21.41
N HIS A 213 -18.76 -11.96 22.63
CA HIS A 213 -19.09 -12.80 23.78
C HIS A 213 -20.21 -12.14 24.60
N PRO A 214 -21.01 -12.87 25.41
CA PRO A 214 -22.18 -12.32 26.09
C PRO A 214 -21.87 -11.10 26.97
N ARG A 215 -20.73 -11.13 27.67
CA ARG A 215 -20.30 -10.11 28.64
C ARG A 215 -19.67 -8.86 28.01
N ALA A 216 -19.61 -8.76 26.69
CA ALA A 216 -18.95 -7.63 25.99
C ALA A 216 -19.50 -6.26 26.41
N HIS A 217 -20.80 -6.20 26.73
CA HIS A 217 -21.50 -5.00 27.17
C HIS A 217 -21.15 -4.57 28.61
N GLU A 218 -20.68 -5.49 29.46
CA GLU A 218 -20.20 -5.18 30.81
C GLU A 218 -18.79 -4.58 30.77
N VAL A 219 -17.89 -5.22 30.00
CA VAL A 219 -16.44 -4.92 30.02
C VAL A 219 -16.03 -3.82 29.05
N SER A 220 -16.78 -3.63 27.96
CA SER A 220 -16.59 -2.54 27.01
C SER A 220 -17.96 -1.90 26.65
N PRO A 221 -18.56 -1.15 27.58
CA PRO A 221 -19.90 -0.59 27.42
C PRO A 221 -19.94 0.51 26.35
N ILE A 222 -20.60 0.23 25.23
CA ILE A 222 -20.90 1.22 24.18
C ILE A 222 -22.09 2.06 24.61
N LYS A 223 -21.98 3.39 24.52
CA LYS A 223 -23.05 4.34 24.86
C LYS A 223 -23.36 5.23 23.66
N ILE A 224 -24.65 5.38 23.36
CA ILE A 224 -25.17 6.18 22.25
C ILE A 224 -25.99 7.33 22.83
N THR A 225 -25.53 8.57 22.60
CA THR A 225 -26.22 9.79 23.05
C THR A 225 -26.80 10.53 21.86
N LEU A 226 -28.10 10.83 21.92
CA LEU A 226 -28.81 11.65 20.94
C LEU A 226 -29.18 12.98 21.60
N ALA A 227 -28.79 14.09 20.99
CA ALA A 227 -29.22 15.43 21.38
C ALA A 227 -30.05 16.05 20.25
N GLY A 228 -31.12 16.74 20.62
CA GLY A 228 -32.08 17.36 19.70
C GLY A 228 -32.76 18.56 20.36
N SER A 229 -33.31 19.45 19.53
CA SER A 229 -34.09 20.61 19.98
C SER A 229 -35.58 20.37 19.77
N GLY A 230 -36.38 20.83 20.74
CA GLY A 230 -37.85 20.69 20.72
C GLY A 230 -38.36 19.33 21.20
N PRO A 231 -39.68 19.21 21.41
CA PRO A 231 -40.32 17.94 21.75
C PRO A 231 -40.41 17.04 20.51
N LEU A 232 -40.11 15.75 20.68
CA LEU A 232 -40.55 14.73 19.73
C LEU A 232 -42.08 14.59 19.80
N ALA A 233 -42.72 14.27 18.67
CA ALA A 233 -44.13 13.89 18.66
C ALA A 233 -44.36 12.67 19.60
N PRO A 234 -45.51 12.57 20.31
CA PRO A 234 -45.66 11.58 21.40
C PRO A 234 -45.51 10.12 20.96
N ASP A 235 -45.96 9.80 19.75
CA ASP A 235 -45.82 8.52 19.07
C ASP A 235 -44.35 8.19 18.75
N LEU A 236 -43.61 9.14 18.16
CA LEU A 236 -42.19 9.00 17.86
C LEU A 236 -41.36 8.92 19.15
N ALA A 237 -41.71 9.69 20.18
CA ALA A 237 -41.09 9.61 21.50
C ALA A 237 -41.32 8.23 22.14
N GLN A 238 -42.51 7.64 21.98
CA GLN A 238 -42.82 6.30 22.45
C GLN A 238 -42.05 5.23 21.65
N ALA A 239 -41.98 5.34 20.33
CA ALA A 239 -41.22 4.43 19.46
C ALA A 239 -39.70 4.47 19.76
N VAL A 240 -39.13 5.66 19.97
CA VAL A 240 -37.74 5.83 20.44
C VAL A 240 -37.53 5.13 21.79
N ARG A 241 -38.43 5.34 22.77
CA ARG A 241 -38.35 4.69 24.08
C ARG A 241 -38.49 3.16 23.99
N ARG A 242 -39.37 2.64 23.14
CA ARG A 242 -39.52 1.19 22.86
C ARG A 242 -38.26 0.59 22.26
N SER A 243 -37.76 1.18 21.16
CA SER A 243 -36.62 0.66 20.40
C SER A 243 -35.29 0.77 21.18
N LEU A 244 -35.04 1.90 21.87
CA LEU A 244 -33.81 2.10 22.63
C LEU A 244 -33.83 1.49 24.04
N GLY A 245 -34.96 1.61 24.76
CA GLY A 245 -35.07 1.24 26.17
C GLY A 245 -35.38 -0.24 26.42
N PHE A 246 -36.13 -0.87 25.52
CA PHE A 246 -36.54 -2.28 25.64
C PHE A 246 -35.94 -3.19 24.55
N GLY A 247 -35.02 -2.67 23.73
CA GLY A 247 -34.36 -3.42 22.65
C GLY A 247 -35.29 -3.91 21.54
N LEU A 248 -36.49 -3.34 21.42
CA LEU A 248 -37.50 -3.86 20.50
C LEU A 248 -37.07 -3.68 19.02
N PRO A 249 -37.34 -4.66 18.14
CA PRO A 249 -36.93 -4.68 16.73
C PRO A 249 -37.72 -3.72 15.82
N GLU A 250 -38.28 -2.67 16.41
CA GLU A 250 -38.97 -1.57 15.75
C GLU A 250 -37.97 -0.71 14.95
N GLU A 251 -38.33 -0.34 13.71
CA GLU A 251 -37.51 0.56 12.91
C GLU A 251 -37.93 2.02 13.16
N VAL A 252 -37.04 2.80 13.77
CA VAL A 252 -37.29 4.20 14.09
C VAL A 252 -36.54 5.10 13.11
N VAL A 253 -37.29 5.93 12.39
CA VAL A 253 -36.77 6.99 11.52
C VAL A 253 -36.90 8.32 12.26
N LEU A 254 -35.78 8.93 12.60
CA LEU A 254 -35.77 10.25 13.22
C LEU A 254 -35.76 11.34 12.13
N PRO A 255 -36.67 12.34 12.18
CA PRO A 255 -36.57 13.53 11.35
C PRO A 255 -35.22 14.24 11.57
N ARG A 256 -34.69 14.89 10.52
CA ARG A 256 -33.34 15.48 10.55
C ARG A 256 -33.28 16.69 11.47
N GLU A 257 -34.37 17.43 11.52
CA GLU A 257 -34.67 18.55 12.40
C GLU A 257 -34.74 18.15 13.89
N ALA A 258 -35.00 16.87 14.20
CA ALA A 258 -35.12 16.37 15.57
C ALA A 258 -33.78 15.92 16.18
N VAL A 259 -32.67 15.97 15.43
CA VAL A 259 -31.35 15.49 15.88
C VAL A 259 -30.28 16.55 15.59
N GLU A 260 -29.86 17.29 16.62
CA GLU A 260 -28.70 18.19 16.55
C GLU A 260 -27.39 17.40 16.37
N SER A 261 -27.22 16.34 17.19
CA SER A 261 -26.03 15.49 17.16
C SER A 261 -26.28 14.07 17.69
N LEU A 262 -25.51 13.15 17.12
CA LEU A 262 -25.36 11.77 17.56
C LEU A 262 -23.92 11.57 18.03
N THR A 263 -23.72 11.19 19.28
CA THR A 263 -22.40 10.84 19.83
C THR A 263 -22.38 9.36 20.20
N VAL A 264 -21.37 8.64 19.72
CA VAL A 264 -21.10 7.25 20.11
C VAL A 264 -19.78 7.23 20.89
N SER A 265 -19.77 6.50 22.00
CA SER A 265 -18.58 6.26 22.83
C SER A 265 -18.46 4.78 23.14
N GLY A 266 -17.22 4.26 23.10
CA GLY A 266 -16.90 2.83 23.20
C GLY A 266 -15.48 2.59 22.68
N PRO A 267 -15.22 1.49 21.95
CA PRO A 267 -13.93 1.27 21.28
C PRO A 267 -13.50 2.44 20.37
N ALA A 268 -12.19 2.62 20.19
CA ALA A 268 -11.64 3.78 19.48
C ALA A 268 -12.05 3.84 17.99
N TRP A 269 -12.26 2.69 17.33
CA TRP A 269 -12.72 2.61 15.94
C TRP A 269 -14.21 2.94 15.76
N LEU A 270 -15.00 2.89 16.85
CA LEU A 270 -16.45 3.12 16.84
C LEU A 270 -16.83 4.51 17.39
N SER A 271 -15.98 5.09 18.25
CA SER A 271 -16.25 6.36 18.93
C SER A 271 -16.22 7.55 17.97
N GLY A 272 -17.20 8.45 18.09
CA GLY A 272 -17.30 9.59 17.19
C GLY A 272 -18.48 10.52 17.47
N VAL A 273 -18.39 11.74 16.94
CA VAL A 273 -19.45 12.75 16.95
C VAL A 273 -19.94 13.00 15.52
N HIS A 274 -21.23 12.78 15.30
CA HIS A 274 -21.90 12.94 14.01
C HIS A 274 -22.95 14.05 14.12
N GLY A 275 -22.71 15.18 13.43
CA GLY A 275 -23.67 16.28 13.35
C GLY A 275 -24.77 16.06 12.30
N ALA A 276 -25.89 16.78 12.44
CA ALA A 276 -27.08 16.74 11.58
C ALA A 276 -26.84 16.89 10.06
N SER A 277 -25.67 17.37 9.63
CA SER A 277 -25.25 17.45 8.22
C SER A 277 -24.69 16.15 7.64
N LYS A 278 -24.17 15.24 8.47
CA LYS A 278 -23.65 13.92 8.07
C LYS A 278 -24.67 12.79 8.29
N CYS A 279 -25.67 13.01 9.13
CA CYS A 279 -26.75 12.06 9.42
C CYS A 279 -27.84 12.06 8.34
N GLY A 280 -27.50 11.60 7.13
CA GLY A 280 -28.43 11.51 5.99
C GLY A 280 -29.49 10.41 6.15
N GLY A 281 -30.54 10.69 6.94
CA GLY A 281 -31.67 9.78 7.16
C GLY A 281 -31.38 8.68 8.18
N SER A 282 -31.14 9.07 9.44
CA SER A 282 -30.88 8.13 10.54
C SER A 282 -32.03 7.16 10.76
N ARG A 283 -31.78 5.88 10.48
CA ARG A 283 -32.75 4.77 10.55
C ARG A 283 -32.18 3.66 11.45
N LEU A 284 -32.68 3.60 12.67
CA LEU A 284 -32.30 2.63 13.70
C LEU A 284 -33.22 1.41 13.64
N ARG A 285 -32.68 0.18 13.79
CA ARG A 285 -33.47 -1.05 13.88
C ARG A 285 -32.68 -2.16 14.59
N GLN A 286 -33.25 -2.81 15.60
CA GLN A 286 -32.67 -4.02 16.18
C GLN A 286 -33.16 -5.31 15.47
N PRO A 287 -32.29 -6.31 15.29
CA PRO A 287 -32.66 -7.72 15.22
C PRO A 287 -32.72 -8.39 16.61
N HIS A 288 -33.06 -9.68 16.65
CA HIS A 288 -33.03 -10.51 17.86
C HIS A 288 -31.61 -10.61 18.47
N TRP A 289 -31.51 -10.46 19.80
CA TRP A 289 -30.27 -10.34 20.59
C TRP A 289 -29.44 -9.08 20.19
N PRO A 290 -28.78 -8.36 21.14
CA PRO A 290 -28.43 -6.96 20.95
C PRO A 290 -27.51 -6.71 19.74
N ARG A 291 -28.12 -6.20 18.67
CA ARG A 291 -27.51 -5.99 17.36
C ARG A 291 -27.92 -4.62 16.85
N TRP A 292 -26.99 -3.67 16.85
CA TRP A 292 -27.29 -2.28 16.52
C TRP A 292 -26.97 -1.97 15.06
N ARG A 293 -27.98 -1.51 14.31
CA ARG A 293 -27.87 -1.21 12.88
C ARG A 293 -27.87 0.29 12.60
N TRP A 294 -26.87 0.76 11.84
CA TRP A 294 -26.86 2.10 11.24
C TRP A 294 -26.55 2.04 9.74
N ARG A 295 -26.84 3.14 9.04
CA ARG A 295 -26.60 3.32 7.60
C ARG A 295 -25.80 4.60 7.39
N SER A 296 -24.81 4.55 6.52
CA SER A 296 -24.04 5.71 6.07
C SER A 296 -24.33 5.98 4.60
N SER A 297 -24.88 7.15 4.29
CA SER A 297 -25.24 7.59 2.93
C SER A 297 -24.26 8.67 2.45
N SER A 298 -23.43 8.33 1.46
CA SER A 298 -22.46 9.26 0.86
C SER A 298 -23.12 10.09 -0.25
N SER A 299 -23.59 11.29 0.08
CA SER A 299 -24.16 12.23 -0.89
C SER A 299 -23.08 13.10 -1.54
N THR A 300 -22.65 12.75 -2.76
CA THR A 300 -21.90 13.68 -3.63
C THR A 300 -22.86 14.73 -4.19
N ALA A 301 -22.86 15.93 -3.59
CA ALA A 301 -23.64 17.05 -4.10
C ALA A 301 -22.92 17.74 -5.26
N SER A 302 -23.54 17.79 -6.44
CA SER A 302 -23.17 18.75 -7.49
C SER A 302 -23.69 20.13 -7.11
N THR A 303 -22.96 21.19 -7.47
CA THR A 303 -23.27 22.57 -7.06
C THR A 303 -23.62 23.42 -8.27
N SER A 304 -24.83 23.99 -8.27
CA SER A 304 -25.25 25.06 -9.18
C SER A 304 -25.80 26.23 -8.35
N PRO A 305 -25.52 27.50 -8.70
CA PRO A 305 -25.81 28.64 -7.84
C PRO A 305 -27.25 29.18 -7.96
N PRO A 306 -27.86 29.67 -6.85
CA PRO A 306 -29.09 30.46 -6.89
C PRO A 306 -28.81 31.98 -7.02
N ALA A 307 -29.81 32.74 -7.47
CA ALA A 307 -29.74 34.20 -7.62
C ALA A 307 -30.36 34.98 -6.44
N THR A 308 -29.93 36.23 -6.27
CA THR A 308 -30.61 37.32 -5.51
C THR A 308 -32.04 37.58 -6.01
N ARG A 309 -33.04 38.16 -5.30
CA ARG A 309 -33.19 39.10 -4.14
C ARG A 309 -34.70 39.03 -3.69
N ALA A 310 -35.29 39.61 -2.62
CA ALA A 310 -34.86 40.39 -1.44
C ALA A 310 -35.96 40.42 -0.31
N ARG A 311 -35.56 40.72 0.95
CA ARG A 311 -36.27 41.45 2.04
C ARG A 311 -37.80 41.32 2.27
N ARG A 312 -38.17 40.97 3.53
CA ARG A 312 -39.03 41.80 4.42
C ARG A 312 -38.64 41.62 5.91
N ARG A 313 -39.28 42.34 6.85
CA ARG A 313 -38.85 42.50 8.27
C ARG A 313 -39.74 41.72 9.27
N MET A 314 -39.13 41.37 10.42
CA MET A 314 -39.62 41.37 11.82
C MET A 314 -41.13 41.14 12.10
N TRP A 315 -41.43 40.26 13.06
CA TRP A 315 -41.64 40.61 14.48
C TRP A 315 -41.28 39.37 15.36
N GLY A 316 -41.17 39.51 16.67
CA GLY A 316 -40.49 38.52 17.53
C GLY A 316 -41.38 37.77 18.54
N ALA A 317 -40.88 36.63 19.02
CA ALA A 317 -41.33 35.95 20.24
C ALA A 317 -40.13 35.24 20.89
N ALA A 318 -39.87 35.50 22.17
CA ALA A 318 -38.79 34.86 22.91
C ALA A 318 -39.27 33.55 23.54
N VAL A 319 -39.09 32.43 22.84
CA VAL A 319 -39.33 31.08 23.39
C VAL A 319 -38.04 30.54 23.98
N SER A 320 -38.07 30.17 25.27
CA SER A 320 -36.93 29.56 25.95
C SER A 320 -36.67 28.15 25.41
N ALA A 321 -35.70 28.02 24.49
CA ALA A 321 -35.31 26.75 23.89
C ALA A 321 -34.58 25.83 24.91
N GLY A 322 -35.35 25.12 25.73
CA GLY A 322 -34.84 24.14 26.69
C GLY A 322 -34.13 22.99 25.98
N ARG A 323 -32.80 22.95 26.06
CA ARG A 323 -31.98 21.85 25.52
C ARG A 323 -32.30 20.54 26.24
N SER A 324 -33.00 19.64 25.57
CA SER A 324 -33.32 18.32 26.09
C SER A 324 -32.20 17.33 25.77
N ARG A 325 -31.41 16.94 26.77
CA ARG A 325 -30.33 15.94 26.63
C ARG A 325 -30.89 14.55 26.94
N TRP A 326 -30.94 13.67 25.94
CA TRP A 326 -31.41 12.28 26.09
C TRP A 326 -30.21 11.32 26.16
N THR A 327 -29.68 11.11 27.35
CA THR A 327 -28.63 10.11 27.61
C THR A 327 -29.25 8.78 28.01
N TRP A 328 -28.97 7.74 27.22
CA TRP A 328 -29.35 6.36 27.53
C TRP A 328 -28.07 5.53 27.74
N PRO A 329 -27.96 4.72 28.82
CA PRO A 329 -27.06 3.58 28.78
C PRO A 329 -27.53 2.61 27.69
N ALA A 330 -26.62 1.88 27.04
CA ALA A 330 -27.05 0.68 26.34
C ALA A 330 -27.61 -0.29 27.39
N ALA A 331 -28.82 -0.80 27.16
CA ALA A 331 -29.53 -1.60 28.14
C ALA A 331 -28.76 -2.89 28.47
N ALA A 332 -28.39 -3.06 29.74
CA ALA A 332 -28.08 -4.37 30.29
C ALA A 332 -29.41 -5.08 30.56
N CYS A 333 -29.87 -5.86 29.59
CA CYS A 333 -30.97 -6.79 29.79
C CYS A 333 -30.42 -8.06 30.47
N SER A 334 -30.92 -8.33 31.68
CA SER A 334 -30.77 -9.61 32.40
C SER A 334 -31.56 -10.73 31.71
#